data_AF-A0A2H3BDD2-F1
#
_entry.id   AF-A0A2H3BDD2-F1
#
_cell.length_a   1.000
_cell.length_b   1.000
_cell.length_c   1.000
_cell.angle_alpha   90.00
_cell.angle_beta   90.00
_cell.angle_gamma   90.00
#
_symmetry.space_group_name_H-M   'P 1'
#
loop_
_entity.id
_entity.type
_entity.pdbx_description
1 polymer ?
#
loop_
_entity_poly.entity_id
_entity_poly.type
_entity_poly.pdbx_seq_one_letter_code
_entity_poly.pdbx_strand_id
1 'polypeptide(L)' 'VRNVYRRCGHTFNLVHPLHSGLHIQCEESKCKFSLFHSARCKPPVCRRTCWQYLRYPEQYSPHISGYCPFCDQETQYQ' A
#
# COMPACT_ATOMS: atom_id res chain seq x y z
N VAL A 1 5.18 1.55 -2.85
CA VAL A 1 4.09 0.57 -3.07
C VAL A 1 3.73 0.53 -4.55
N ARG A 2 3.54 -0.66 -5.13
CA ARG A 2 3.18 -0.83 -6.55
C ARG A 2 1.90 -1.66 -6.70
N ASN A 3 0.79 -1.02 -7.04
CA ASN A 3 -0.48 -1.71 -7.25
C ASN A 3 -0.46 -2.44 -8.59
N VAL A 4 -0.91 -3.69 -8.61
CA VAL A 4 -1.02 -4.52 -9.82
C VAL A 4 -2.50 -4.86 -10.04
N TYR A 5 -3.09 -4.37 -11.13
CA TYR A 5 -4.50 -4.57 -11.47
C TYR A 5 -4.67 -5.76 -12.40
N ARG A 6 -5.28 -6.85 -11.92
CA ARG A 6 -5.34 -8.13 -12.66
C ARG A 6 -6.26 -8.10 -13.88
N ARG A 7 -7.29 -7.25 -13.90
CA ARG A 7 -8.25 -7.23 -15.03
C ARG A 7 -7.72 -6.52 -16.27
N CYS A 8 -6.78 -5.59 -16.12
CA CYS A 8 -6.14 -4.89 -17.25
C CYS A 8 -4.62 -5.08 -17.32
N GLY A 9 -3.99 -5.76 -16.36
CA GLY A 9 -2.55 -5.96 -16.31
C GLY A 9 -1.73 -4.71 -15.93
N HIS A 10 -2.36 -3.56 -15.76
CA HIS A 10 -1.66 -2.31 -15.48
C HIS A 10 -1.09 -2.27 -14.06
N THR A 11 0.07 -1.61 -13.94
CA THR A 11 0.70 -1.36 -12.64
C THR A 11 0.82 0.13 -12.36
N PHE A 12 0.44 0.54 -11.16
CA PHE A 12 0.55 1.94 -10.71
C PHE A 12 1.47 2.01 -9.50
N ASN A 13 2.54 2.80 -9.62
CA ASN A 13 3.34 3.17 -8.47
C ASN A 13 2.59 4.22 -7.68
N LEU A 14 2.22 3.88 -6.44
CA LEU A 14 1.76 4.88 -5.50
C LEU A 14 3.00 5.65 -5.05
N VAL A 15 3.24 6.81 -5.68
CA VAL A 15 4.11 7.83 -5.12
C VAL A 15 3.38 8.29 -3.86
N HIS A 16 3.72 7.73 -2.70
CA HIS A 16 3.20 8.22 -1.43
C HIS A 16 3.76 9.64 -1.24
N PRO A 17 2.95 10.71 -1.37
CA PRO A 17 3.48 12.07 -1.36
C PRO A 17 4.01 12.51 0.02
N LEU A 18 3.86 11.69 1.05
CA LEU A 18 4.07 12.11 2.44
C LEU A 18 5.32 11.54 3.15
N HIS A 19 6.08 10.59 2.59
CA HIS A 19 6.95 9.77 3.45
C HIS A 19 8.37 9.48 2.91
N SER A 20 8.84 10.23 1.91
CA SER A 20 10.17 10.05 1.32
C SER A 20 11.34 10.61 2.15
N GLY A 21 11.10 11.04 3.41
CA GLY A 21 12.19 11.54 4.27
C GLY A 21 11.86 11.68 5.75
N LEU A 22 10.64 11.36 6.21
CA LEU A 22 10.25 11.53 7.60
C LEU A 22 10.68 10.31 8.42
N HIS A 23 11.56 10.55 9.40
CA HIS A 23 11.97 9.61 10.43
C HIS A 23 10.72 8.93 11.02
N ILE A 24 10.67 7.59 11.01
CA ILE A 24 9.51 6.85 11.52
C ILE A 24 9.61 6.86 13.04
N GLN A 25 8.73 7.60 13.70
CA GLN A 25 8.61 7.50 15.15
C GLN A 25 8.06 6.12 15.52
N CYS A 26 8.75 5.41 16.41
CA CYS A 26 8.33 4.07 16.83
C CYS A 26 7.09 4.11 17.72
N GLU A 27 6.77 5.24 18.29
CA GLU A 27 5.56 5.50 19.07
C GLU A 27 4.31 5.44 18.19
N GLU A 28 4.45 5.57 16.87
CA GLU A 28 3.32 5.55 15.95
C GLU A 28 2.78 4.14 15.68
N SER A 29 1.47 3.98 15.73
CA SER A 29 0.75 2.70 15.57
C SER A 29 0.97 1.97 14.23
N LYS A 30 1.59 2.63 13.25
CA LYS A 30 1.95 2.08 11.93
C LYS A 30 3.44 1.71 11.81
N CYS A 31 4.27 1.94 12.83
CA CYS A 31 5.65 1.45 12.86
C CYS A 31 5.67 -0.01 13.29
N LYS A 32 6.39 -0.89 12.57
CA LYS A 32 6.44 -2.34 12.91
C LYS A 32 6.97 -2.65 14.31
N PHE A 33 7.73 -1.72 14.90
CA PHE A 33 8.31 -1.84 16.24
C PHE A 33 7.50 -1.15 17.33
N SER A 34 6.38 -0.51 16.97
CA SER A 34 5.54 0.18 17.95
C SER A 34 4.95 -0.78 18.97
N LEU A 35 4.83 -0.33 20.21
CA LEU A 35 4.05 -1.01 21.23
C LEU A 35 2.55 -0.65 21.13
N PHE A 36 2.20 0.39 20.38
CA PHE A 36 0.86 0.96 20.29
C PHE A 36 0.08 0.48 19.04
N HIS A 37 0.22 -0.79 18.69
CA HIS A 37 -0.50 -1.36 17.57
C HIS A 37 -1.99 -1.57 17.90
N SER A 38 -2.85 -1.35 16.90
CA SER A 38 -4.21 -1.89 16.94
C SER A 38 -4.16 -3.42 16.99
N ALA A 39 -5.10 -4.05 17.71
CA ALA A 39 -5.26 -5.51 17.73
C ALA A 39 -5.49 -6.12 16.32
N ARG A 40 -5.93 -5.29 15.36
CA ARG A 40 -6.11 -5.67 13.94
C ARG A 40 -4.82 -5.63 13.14
N CYS A 41 -3.73 -5.08 13.67
CA CYS A 41 -2.43 -5.00 13.00
C CYS A 41 -1.69 -6.35 13.07
N LYS A 42 -2.22 -7.34 12.35
CA LYS A 42 -1.64 -8.68 12.18
C LYS A 42 -1.62 -9.01 10.69
N PRO A 43 -0.76 -9.94 10.20
CA PRO A 43 -0.84 -10.39 8.82
C PRO A 43 -2.26 -10.86 8.46
N PRO A 44 -2.81 -10.49 7.28
CA PRO A 44 -2.18 -9.75 6.18
C PRO A 44 -2.30 -8.22 6.29
N VAL A 45 -3.07 -7.70 7.25
CA VAL A 45 -3.35 -6.26 7.43
C VAL A 45 -2.07 -5.46 7.67
N CYS A 46 -1.18 -5.96 8.53
CA CYS A 46 0.09 -5.31 8.83
C CYS A 46 0.93 -4.96 7.58
N ARG A 47 0.98 -5.85 6.57
CA ARG A 47 1.71 -5.61 5.31
C ARG A 47 1.10 -4.47 4.47
N ARG A 48 -0.18 -4.17 4.67
CA ARG A 48 -0.91 -3.10 3.97
C ARG A 48 -0.79 -1.75 4.65
N THR A 49 -0.56 -1.74 5.97
CA THR A 49 -0.74 -0.54 6.79
C THR A 49 0.54 -0.03 7.44
N CYS A 50 1.52 -0.91 7.70
CA CYS A 50 2.75 -0.52 8.40
C CYS A 50 3.77 0.11 7.46
N TRP A 51 4.40 1.17 7.93
CA TRP A 51 5.28 2.01 7.11
C TRP A 51 6.48 1.27 6.53
N GLN A 52 7.10 0.37 7.31
CA GLN A 52 8.26 -0.40 6.83
C GLN A 52 7.91 -1.24 5.60
N TYR A 53 6.71 -1.81 5.50
CA TYR A 53 6.33 -2.58 4.30
C TYR A 53 5.98 -1.71 3.09
N LEU A 54 5.72 -0.42 3.32
CA LEU A 54 5.32 0.51 2.26
C LEU A 54 6.50 1.34 1.72
N ARG A 55 7.70 1.18 2.29
CA ARG A 55 8.94 1.89 1.95
C ARG A 55 10.03 0.91 1.52
N TYR A 56 11.04 1.43 0.82
CA TYR A 56 12.26 0.68 0.53
C TYR A 56 12.93 0.17 1.83
N PRO A 57 13.54 -1.02 1.83
CA PRO A 57 13.71 -1.97 0.73
C PRO A 57 12.48 -2.83 0.41
N GLU A 58 11.48 -2.87 1.30
CA GLU A 58 10.31 -3.71 1.12
C GLU A 58 9.39 -3.21 -0.01
N GLN A 59 9.17 -4.05 -1.02
CA GLN A 59 8.31 -3.72 -2.16
C GLN A 59 6.91 -4.34 -2.00
N TYR A 60 6.10 -3.80 -1.08
CA TYR A 60 4.69 -4.21 -1.01
C TYR A 60 3.97 -3.88 -2.34
N SER A 61 3.49 -4.93 -3.00
CA SER A 61 2.87 -4.87 -4.32
C SER A 61 1.51 -5.58 -4.28
N PRO A 62 0.42 -4.88 -3.91
CA PRO A 62 -0.89 -5.51 -3.83
C PRO A 62 -1.38 -5.92 -5.22
N HIS A 63 -1.84 -7.16 -5.34
CA HIS A 63 -2.54 -7.66 -6.52
C HIS A 63 -4.05 -7.45 -6.34
N ILE A 64 -4.60 -6.51 -7.10
CA ILE A 64 -5.99 -6.08 -7.04
C ILE A 64 -6.76 -6.77 -8.16
N SER A 65 -7.83 -7.49 -7.82
CA SER A 65 -8.69 -8.20 -8.79
C SER A 65 -9.70 -7.27 -9.47
N GLY A 66 -9.24 -6.11 -9.94
CA GLY A 66 -10.07 -5.07 -10.55
C GLY A 66 -9.36 -4.37 -11.72
N TYR A 67 -10.04 -3.40 -12.33
CA TYR A 67 -9.46 -2.49 -13.31
C TYR A 67 -8.67 -1.38 -12.59
N CYS A 68 -7.67 -0.81 -13.26
CA CYS A 68 -7.06 0.43 -12.79
C CYS A 68 -8.03 1.61 -12.99
N PRO A 69 -7.84 2.75 -12.30
CA PRO A 69 -8.77 3.90 -12.40
C PRO A 69 -9.01 4.35 -13.85
N PHE A 70 -7.98 4.30 -14.69
CA PHE A 70 -8.10 4.62 -16.11
C PHE A 70 -8.98 3.62 -16.85
N CYS A 71 -8.71 2.31 -16.74
CA CYS A 71 -9.52 1.30 -17.43
C CYS A 71 -10.94 1.20 -16.88
N ASP A 72 -11.14 1.45 -15.59
CA ASP A 72 -12.47 1.45 -14.99
C ASP A 72 -13.35 2.54 -15.62
N GLN A 73 -12.79 3.74 -15.81
CA GLN A 73 -13.45 4.84 -16.50
C GLN A 73 -13.83 4.45 -17.94
N GLU A 74 -12.90 3.85 -18.70
CA GLU A 74 -13.19 3.38 -20.06
C GLU A 74 -14.28 2.29 -20.11
N THR A 75 -14.32 1.37 -19.14
CA THR A 75 -15.34 0.31 -19.08
C THR A 75 -16.74 0.79 -18.69
N GLN A 76 -16.88 1.97 -18.07
CA GLN A 76 -18.19 2.53 -17.70
C GLN A 76 -18.91 3.21 -18.88
N TYR A 77 -18.20 3.48 -19.97
CA TYR A 77 -18.74 4.11 -21.18
C TYR A 77 -18.96 3.12 -22.34
N GLN A 78 -18.86 1.80 -22.08
CA GLN A 78 -19.15 0.71 -23.01
C GLN A 78 -20.40 -0.04 -22.59
#